data_AF-A0A9E0TA04-F1
#
_entry.id   AF-A0A9E0TA04-F1
#
_cell.length_a   1.000
_cell.length_b   1.000
_cell.length_c   1.000
_cell.angle_alpha   90.00
_cell.angle_beta   90.00
_cell.angle_gamma   90.00
#
_symmetry.space_group_name_H-M   'P 1'
#
loop_
_entity.id
_entity.type
_entity.pdbx_description
1 polymer ?
#
loop_
_entity_poly.entity_id
_entity_poly.type
_entity_poly.pdbx_seq_one_letter_code
_entity_poly.pdbx_strand_id
1 'polypeptide(L)' 'MNAILKDLCSLSVHERLQLVEDLWDSIVEESLPPISDETYEELRRRAAWADAHPGQGKSLEQIAEQLGVRL' A
#
# COMPACT_ATOMS: atom_id res chain seq x y z
N MET A 1 14.35 -4.74 -23.16
CA MET A 1 13.80 -5.15 -21.85
C MET A 1 14.94 -5.09 -20.84
N ASN A 2 14.77 -4.41 -19.71
CA ASN A 2 15.78 -4.31 -18.65
C ASN A 2 16.16 -5.74 -18.18
N ALA A 3 17.45 -6.03 -17.98
CA ALA A 3 17.93 -7.36 -17.61
C ALA A 3 17.28 -7.85 -16.31
N ILE A 4 17.10 -6.95 -15.33
CA ILE A 4 16.43 -7.24 -14.06
C ILE A 4 14.97 -7.67 -14.29
N LEU A 5 14.25 -6.98 -15.18
CA LEU A 5 12.85 -7.35 -15.49
C LEU A 5 12.76 -8.72 -16.15
N LYS A 6 13.77 -9.14 -16.93
CA LYS A 6 13.80 -10.47 -17.53
C LYS A 6 13.92 -11.56 -16.45
N ASP A 7 14.77 -11.34 -15.45
CA ASP A 7 14.99 -12.29 -14.36
C ASP A 7 13.76 -12.34 -13.43
N LEU A 8 13.15 -11.20 -13.12
CA LEU A 8 11.89 -11.13 -12.37
C LEU A 8 10.73 -11.87 -13.05
N CYS A 9 10.67 -11.82 -14.39
CA CYS A 9 9.67 -12.56 -15.16
C CYS A 9 9.87 -14.07 -15.15
N SER A 10 11.06 -14.56 -14.78
CA SER A 10 11.34 -16.00 -14.66
C SER A 10 10.88 -16.60 -13.32
N LEU A 11 10.65 -15.75 -12.32
CA LEU A 11 10.09 -16.12 -11.02
C LEU A 11 8.61 -16.52 -11.15
N SER A 12 8.20 -17.49 -10.34
CA SER A 12 6.79 -17.82 -10.13
C SER A 12 6.03 -16.65 -9.50
N VAL A 13 4.70 -16.68 -9.56
CA VAL A 13 3.85 -15.67 -8.90
C VAL A 13 4.16 -15.56 -7.41
N HIS A 14 4.36 -16.69 -6.74
CA HIS A 14 4.65 -16.73 -5.31
C HIS A 14 6.01 -16.08 -5.00
N GLU A 15 7.07 -16.43 -5.73
CA GLU A 15 8.39 -15.84 -5.54
C GLU A 15 8.40 -14.34 -5.83
N ARG A 16 7.63 -13.88 -6.82
CA ARG A 16 7.46 -12.44 -7.07
C ARG A 16 6.77 -11.74 -5.91
N LEU A 17 5.73 -12.34 -5.33
CA LEU A 17 5.03 -11.76 -4.19
C LEU A 17 5.94 -11.71 -2.95
N GLN A 18 6.70 -12.78 -2.68
CA GLN A 18 7.68 -12.79 -1.58
C GLN A 18 8.75 -11.72 -1.79
N LEU A 19 9.28 -11.59 -3.00
CA LEU A 19 10.27 -10.56 -3.30
C LEU A 19 9.71 -9.14 -3.12
N VAL A 20 8.44 -8.90 -3.46
CA VAL A 20 7.79 -7.61 -3.21
C VAL A 20 7.69 -7.33 -1.71
N GLU A 21 7.36 -8.34 -0.90
CA GLU A 21 7.32 -8.23 0.57
C GLU A 21 8.72 -7.92 1.13
N ASP A 22 9.73 -8.71 0.75
CA ASP A 22 11.10 -8.53 1.23
C ASP A 22 11.67 -7.13 0.86
N LEU A 23 11.37 -6.65 -0.36
CA LEU A 23 11.75 -5.31 -0.82
C LEU A 23 10.98 -4.21 -0.09
N TRP A 24 9.74 -4.47 0.30
CA TRP A 24 8.94 -3.50 1.06
C TRP A 24 9.50 -3.34 2.48
N ASP A 25 9.86 -4.45 3.12
CA ASP A 25 10.46 -4.45 4.45
C ASP A 25 11.82 -3.75 4.48
N SER A 26 12.63 -3.90 3.42
CA SER A 26 13.94 -3.25 3.35
C SER A 26 13.85 -1.71 3.32
N ILE A 27 12.75 -1.13 2.80
CA ILE A 27 12.55 0.33 2.79
C ILE A 27 12.46 0.89 4.22
N VAL A 28 11.89 0.11 5.15
CA VAL A 28 11.78 0.51 6.56
C VAL A 28 13.16 0.57 7.21
N GLU A 29 14.07 -0.30 6.80
CA GLU A 29 15.46 -0.34 7.29
C GLU A 29 16.31 0.83 6.77
N GLU A 30 16.01 1.35 5.58
CA GLU A 30 16.75 2.44 4.92
C GLU A 30 16.44 3.85 5.47
N SER A 31 15.75 3.94 6.61
CA SER A 31 15.27 5.18 7.24
C SER A 31 14.22 5.90 6.38
N LEU A 32 12.96 5.73 6.75
CA LEU A 32 11.86 6.49 6.17
C LEU A 32 12.10 8.01 6.34
N PRO A 33 11.73 8.83 5.34
CA PRO A 33 11.77 10.28 5.50
C PRO A 33 10.89 10.69 6.69
N PRO A 34 11.28 11.71 7.47
CA PRO A 34 10.46 12.18 8.56
C PRO A 34 9.12 12.68 8.02
N ILE A 35 8.03 12.28 8.68
CA ILE A 35 6.71 12.84 8.41
C ILE A 35 6.69 14.30 8.87
N SER A 36 6.20 15.22 8.03
CA SER A 36 6.01 16.61 8.47
C SER A 36 4.91 16.68 9.53
N ASP A 37 5.02 17.66 10.44
CA ASP A 37 4.00 17.88 11.46
C ASP A 37 2.62 18.10 10.84
N GLU A 38 2.54 18.84 9.73
CA GLU A 38 1.31 19.07 8.95
C GLU A 38 0.68 17.76 8.47
N THR A 39 1.50 16.83 7.97
CA THR A 39 1.01 15.51 7.52
C THR A 39 0.56 14.69 8.72
N TYR A 40 1.30 14.72 9.82
CA TYR A 40 0.94 14.01 11.05
C TYR A 40 -0.40 14.51 11.62
N GLU A 41 -0.58 15.82 11.73
CA GLU A 41 -1.83 16.44 12.18
C GLU A 41 -3.01 16.07 11.28
N GLU A 42 -2.83 16.08 9.97
CA GLU A 42 -3.87 15.67 9.02
C GLU A 42 -4.25 14.20 9.20
N LEU A 43 -3.27 13.30 9.41
CA LEU A 43 -3.54 11.90 9.71
C LEU A 43 -4.34 11.75 11.01
N ARG A 44 -4.01 12.52 12.06
CA ARG A 44 -4.76 12.48 13.32
C ARG A 44 -6.18 13.00 13.17
N ARG A 45 -6.37 14.08 12.42
CA ARG A 45 -7.69 14.62 12.09
C ARG A 45 -8.55 13.59 11.35
N ARG A 46 -7.99 12.90 10.35
CA ARG A 46 -8.70 11.86 9.59
C ARG A 46 -9.02 10.62 10.42
N ALA A 47 -8.11 10.20 11.29
CA ALA A 47 -8.34 9.08 12.20
C ALA A 47 -9.50 9.38 13.16
N ALA A 48 -9.47 10.55 13.83
CA ALA A 48 -10.54 10.97 14.73
C ALA A 48 -11.89 11.10 14.00
N TRP A 49 -11.87 11.58 12.76
CA TRP A 49 -13.08 11.62 11.94
C TRP A 49 -13.61 10.21 11.64
N ALA A 50 -12.74 9.27 11.27
CA ALA A 50 -13.15 7.89 10.99
C ALA A 50 -13.77 7.20 12.22
N ASP A 51 -13.16 7.38 13.39
CA ASP A 51 -13.66 6.85 14.66
C ASP A 51 -15.05 7.43 15.02
N ALA A 52 -15.27 8.72 14.73
CA ALA A 52 -16.54 9.40 14.98
C ALA A 52 -17.63 9.07 13.94
N HIS A 53 -17.27 8.50 12.79
CA HIS A 53 -18.20 8.23 11.68
C HIS A 53 -18.14 6.74 11.24
N PRO A 54 -18.49 5.80 12.14
CA PRO A 54 -18.49 4.39 11.80
C PRO A 54 -19.42 4.11 10.61
N GLY A 55 -18.96 3.28 9.67
CA GLY A 55 -19.73 2.92 8.47
C GLY A 55 -19.67 3.92 7.32
N GLN A 56 -18.96 5.06 7.44
CA GLN A 56 -18.71 5.97 6.31
C GLN A 56 -17.52 5.55 5.43
N GLY A 57 -16.75 4.55 5.84
CA GLY A 57 -15.74 3.92 4.99
C GLY A 57 -16.37 3.10 3.87
N LYS A 58 -15.60 2.84 2.81
CA LYS A 58 -15.97 1.89 1.76
C LYS A 58 -15.21 0.59 1.97
N SER A 59 -15.88 -0.54 1.78
CA SER A 59 -15.21 -1.84 1.70
C SER A 59 -14.38 -1.91 0.42
N LEU A 60 -13.42 -2.83 0.38
CA LEU A 60 -12.60 -3.04 -0.81
C LEU A 60 -13.47 -3.46 -2.01
N GLU A 61 -14.51 -4.26 -1.76
CA GLU A 61 -15.50 -4.69 -2.75
C GLU A 61 -16.26 -3.49 -3.34
N GLN A 62 -16.71 -2.56 -2.49
CA GLN A 62 -17.39 -1.34 -2.94
C GLN A 62 -16.48 -0.46 -3.80
N ILE A 63 -15.19 -0.38 -3.46
CA ILE A 63 -14.21 0.36 -4.25
C ILE A 63 -13.98 -0.34 -5.60
N ALA A 64 -13.80 -1.65 -5.59
CA ALA A 64 -13.57 -2.43 -6.80
C ALA A 64 -14.77 -2.36 -7.76
N GLU A 65 -15.99 -2.46 -7.23
CA GLU A 65 -17.23 -2.27 -7.99
C GLU A 65 -17.28 -0.87 -8.62
N GLN A 66 -16.96 0.18 -7.85
CA GLN A 66 -16.93 1.56 -8.36
C GLN A 66 -15.87 1.74 -9.47
N LEU A 67 -14.74 1.06 -9.38
CA LEU A 67 -13.64 1.14 -10.35
C LEU A 67 -13.81 0.18 -11.54
N GLY A 68 -14.81 -0.71 -11.51
CA GLY A 68 -15.02 -1.75 -12.53
C GLY A 68 -13.93 -2.82 -12.53
N VAL A 69 -13.26 -3.05 -11.40
CA VAL A 69 -12.21 -4.05 -11.23
C VAL A 69 -12.77 -5.25 -10.47
N ARG A 70 -12.36 -6.46 -10.85
CA ARG A 70 -12.70 -7.68 -10.11
C ARG A 70 -11.61 -7.95 -9.07
N LEU A 71 -12.01 -8.10 -7.81
CA LEU A 71 -11.14 -8.56 -6.73
C LEU A 71 -10.75 -10.03 -6.90
#